data_AF-A0A0G1FJW3-F1
#
_entry.id   AF-A0A0G1FJW3-F1
#
_cell.length_a   1.000
_cell.length_b   1.000
_cell.length_c   1.000
_cell.angle_alpha   90.00
_cell.angle_beta   90.00
_cell.angle_gamma   90.00
#
_symmetry.space_group_name_H-M   'P 1'
#
loop_
_entity.id
_entity.type
_entity.pdbx_description
1 polymer ?
#
loop_
_entity_poly.entity_id
_entity_poly.type
_entity_poly.pdbx_seq_one_letter_code
_entity_poly.pdbx_strand_id
1 'polypeptide(L)' 'MEKGEKLDGLRHSLAHLLAASVRELYPGSQNAIGPAIENGFY' A
#
# COMPACT_ATOMS: atom_id res chain seq x y z
N MET A 1 5.85 20.57 -0.06
CA MET A 1 5.89 19.12 -0.31
C MET A 1 6.42 18.93 -1.70
N GLU A 2 7.59 18.32 -1.81
CA GLU A 2 8.15 17.97 -3.12
C GLU A 2 7.25 16.94 -3.81
N LYS A 3 7.30 16.89 -5.14
CA LYS A 3 6.46 15.99 -5.94
C LYS A 3 6.69 14.50 -5.58
N GLY A 4 7.91 14.15 -5.17
CA GLY A 4 8.27 12.79 -4.73
C GLY A 4 7.53 12.38 -3.45
N GLU A 5 7.53 13.23 -2.42
CA GLU A 5 6.84 12.94 -1.15
C GLU A 5 5.33 12.73 -1.33
N LYS A 6 4.70 13.50 -2.23
CA LYS A 6 3.27 13.32 -2.55
C LYS A 6 2.99 11.97 -3.21
N LEU A 7 3.89 11.51 -4.09
CA LEU A 7 3.73 10.22 -4.76
C LEU A 7 3.96 9.06 -3.78
N ASP A 8 4.89 9.18 -2.84
CA ASP A 8 5.13 8.16 -1.82
C ASP A 8 3.93 7.99 -0.88
N GLY A 9 3.29 9.10 -0.49
CA GLY A 9 2.02 9.03 0.26
C GLY A 9 0.93 8.27 -0.49
N LEU A 10 0.74 8.56 -1.79
CA LEU A 10 -0.25 7.85 -2.62
C LEU A 10 0.09 6.36 -2.78
N ARG A 11 1.36 6.01 -3.00
CA ARG A 11 1.81 4.61 -3.08
C ARG A 11 1.53 3.86 -1.78
N HIS A 12 1.78 4.49 -0.63
CA HIS A 12 1.48 3.87 0.66
C HIS A 12 -0.03 3.69 0.87
N SER A 13 -0.85 4.66 0.47
CA SER A 13 -2.31 4.50 0.50
C SER A 13 -2.80 3.35 -0.38
N LEU A 14 -2.18 3.12 -1.54
CA LEU A 14 -2.52 1.98 -2.40
C LEU A 14 -2.10 0.63 -1.80
N ALA A 15 -1.01 0.57 -1.02
CA ALA A 15 -0.66 -0.63 -0.24
C ALA A 15 -1.75 -0.98 0.80
N HIS A 16 -2.30 0.04 1.48
CA HIS A 16 -3.44 -0.15 2.39
C HIS A 16 -4.71 -0.61 1.65
N LEU A 17 -4.97 -0.06 0.46
CA LEU A 17 -6.11 -0.49 -0.36
C LEU A 17 -5.97 -1.96 -0.77
N LEU A 18 -4.79 -2.40 -1.21
CA LEU A 18 -4.50 -3.80 -1.51
C LEU A 18 -4.76 -4.69 -0.29
N ALA A 19 -4.23 -4.31 0.87
CA ALA A 19 -4.43 -5.08 2.10
C ALA A 19 -5.92 -5.18 2.49
N ALA A 20 -6.70 -4.11 2.33
CA ALA A 20 -8.14 -4.14 2.57
C ALA A 20 -8.85 -5.11 1.61
N SER A 21 -8.60 -5.00 0.29
CA SER A 21 -9.22 -5.88 -0.71
C SER A 21 -8.84 -7.35 -0.54
N VAL A 22 -7.57 -7.64 -0.21
CA VAL A 22 -7.13 -9.03 0.06
C VAL A 22 -7.85 -9.63 1.26
N ARG A 23 -8.10 -8.85 2.31
CA ARG A 23 -8.84 -9.34 3.48
C ARG A 23 -10.33 -9.58 3.20
N GLU A 24 -10.93 -8.82 2.29
CA GLU A 24 -12.30 -9.09 1.84
C GLU A 24 -12.38 -10.38 1.00
N LEU A 25 -11.46 -10.56 0.07
CA LEU A 25 -11.42 -11.74 -0.81
C LEU A 25 -10.95 -13.01 -0.07
N TYR A 26 -10.04 -12.86 0.90
CA TYR A 26 -9.38 -13.95 1.62
C TYR A 26 -9.35 -13.64 3.12
N PRO A 27 -10.44 -13.91 3.87
CA PRO A 27 -10.60 -13.48 5.27
C PRO A 27 -9.55 -13.99 6.26
N GLY A 28 -8.83 -15.07 5.93
CA GLY A 28 -7.74 -15.62 6.75
C GLY A 28 -6.38 -14.97 6.54
N SER A 29 -6.26 -14.04 5.57
CA SER A 29 -4.99 -13.38 5.25
C SER A 29 -4.55 -12.46 6.38
N GLN A 30 -3.25 -12.50 6.70
CA GLN A 30 -2.63 -11.64 7.71
C GLN A 30 -1.77 -10.58 7.03
N ASN A 31 -1.89 -9.34 7.47
CA ASN A 31 -1.06 -8.25 6.99
C ASN A 31 0.30 -8.31 7.69
N ALA A 32 1.38 -8.09 6.92
CA ALA A 32 2.73 -7.94 7.45
C ALA A 32 3.20 -6.50 7.27
N ILE A 33 3.99 -6.22 6.23
CA ILE A 33 4.53 -4.90 5.91
C ILE A 33 4.23 -4.59 4.44
N GLY A 34 3.72 -3.39 4.16
CA GLY A 34 3.45 -2.90 2.80
C GLY A 34 3.98 -1.48 2.59
N PRO A 35 5.27 -1.32 2.23
CA PRO A 35 5.90 -0.02 2.09
C PRO A 35 5.66 0.57 0.69
N ALA A 36 5.65 1.91 0.61
CA ALA A 36 5.91 2.58 -0.66
C ALA A 36 7.40 2.43 -1.04
N ILE A 37 7.66 2.32 -2.34
CA ILE A 37 9.01 2.25 -2.92
C ILE A 37 9.12 3.20 -4.12
N GLU A 38 10.33 3.41 -4.63
CA GLU A 38 10.64 4.38 -5.68
C GLU A 38 9.67 4.36 -6.89
N ASN A 39 9.18 3.17 -7.26
CA ASN A 39 8.32 2.97 -8.43
C ASN A 39 6.98 2.29 -8.12
N GLY A 40 6.55 2.21 -6.85
CA GLY A 40 5.33 1.49 -6.51
C GLY A 40 5.17 1.19 -5.02
N PHE A 41 4.62 0.03 -4.70
CA PHE A 41 4.44 -0.50 -3.35
C PHE A 41 4.39 -2.04 -3.40
N TYR A 42 4.58 -2.67 -2.25
CA TYR A 42 4.32 -4.09 -2.02
C TYR A 42 3.22 -4.27 -0.98
#